data_AF-A0A3S0VAQ4-F1
#
_entry.id   AF-A0A3S0VAQ4-F1
#
_cell.length_a   1.000
_cell.length_b   1.000
_cell.length_c   1.000
_cell.angle_alpha   90.00
_cell.angle_beta   90.00
_cell.angle_gamma   90.00
#
_symmetry.space_group_name_H-M   'P 1'
#
loop_
_entity.id
_entity.type
_entity.pdbx_description
1 polymer ?
#
loop_
_entity_poly.entity_id
_entity_poly.type
_entity_poly.pdbx_seq_one_letter_code
_entity_poly.pdbx_strand_id
1 'polypeptide(L)'
;MKKHILFIFSAVALIFGASISPALAVGSQPPSQEKKVQLSENQKAELKEIHKDILAKKKELIQKYVEFGMISKEMGDRMIQRYEHHYKMVEQNGFKMHHHRFHHKRQFNEKQPD
;
A
#
# COMPACT_ATOMS: atom_id res chain seq x y z
N MET A 1 0.97 45.35 47.00
CA MET A 1 -0.42 45.10 47.43
C MET A 1 -1.08 44.15 46.43
N LYS A 2 -1.74 43.11 46.97
CA LYS A 2 -2.84 42.32 46.37
C LYS A 2 -2.43 41.42 45.19
N LYS A 3 -1.92 40.20 45.48
CA LYS A 3 -2.65 38.97 45.87
C LYS A 3 -3.35 38.35 44.66
N HIS A 4 -2.84 37.22 44.16
CA HIS A 4 -3.62 35.98 44.04
C HIS A 4 -2.66 34.80 44.17
N ILE A 5 -2.53 34.35 45.42
CA ILE A 5 -1.90 33.12 45.86
C ILE A 5 -2.94 31.99 45.67
N LEU A 6 -2.52 30.96 44.94
CA LEU A 6 -2.72 29.53 45.17
C LEU A 6 -3.90 29.08 46.09
N PHE A 7 -4.84 28.33 45.53
CA PHE A 7 -5.72 27.35 46.21
C PHE A 7 -5.87 26.14 45.27
N ILE A 8 -5.09 25.07 45.44
CA ILE A 8 -5.34 23.85 46.24
C ILE A 8 -6.58 23.04 45.79
N PHE A 9 -6.26 21.82 45.34
CA PHE A 9 -7.07 20.61 45.20
C PHE A 9 -8.36 20.52 46.04
N SER A 10 -9.49 20.34 45.36
CA SER A 10 -10.76 19.80 45.87
C SER A 10 -11.59 19.41 44.63
N ALA A 11 -12.15 18.22 44.43
CA ALA A 11 -12.21 16.99 45.18
C ALA A 11 -12.34 15.83 44.17
N VAL A 12 -11.66 14.72 44.47
CA VAL A 12 -11.97 13.41 43.92
C VAL A 12 -13.30 12.95 44.53
N ALA A 13 -14.23 12.44 43.73
CA ALA A 13 -14.91 11.16 43.92
C ALA A 13 -16.35 11.12 43.37
N LEU A 14 -16.66 9.97 42.75
CA LEU A 14 -17.97 9.35 42.58
C LEU A 14 -18.90 9.88 41.48
N ILE A 15 -18.75 9.33 40.27
CA ILE A 15 -19.84 8.53 39.66
C ILE A 15 -19.21 7.29 38.99
N PHE A 16 -19.12 6.22 39.78
CA PHE A 16 -19.06 4.85 39.26
C PHE A 16 -20.51 4.53 38.85
N GLY A 17 -20.76 4.36 37.56
CA GLY A 17 -22.12 4.16 37.05
C GLY A 17 -22.13 3.31 35.78
N ALA A 18 -22.39 2.02 35.98
CA ALA A 18 -22.94 1.06 35.03
C ALA A 18 -22.14 0.77 33.74
N SER A 19 -21.45 -0.36 33.80
CA SER A 19 -21.07 -1.23 32.69
C SER A 19 -22.26 -1.49 31.75
N ILE A 20 -22.17 -1.05 30.50
CA ILE A 20 -22.79 -1.74 29.36
C ILE A 20 -21.76 -1.72 28.24
N SER A 21 -21.06 -2.84 28.07
CA SER A 21 -20.34 -3.11 26.84
C SER A 21 -21.35 -3.24 25.70
N PRO A 22 -21.31 -2.41 24.63
CA PRO A 22 -21.76 -2.93 23.35
C PRO A 22 -20.71 -3.95 22.95
N ALA A 23 -21.16 -5.19 22.80
CA ALA A 23 -20.43 -6.27 22.15
C ALA A 23 -19.61 -5.73 20.96
N LEU A 24 -18.45 -6.33 20.73
CA LEU A 24 -17.67 -6.18 19.51
C LEU A 24 -18.60 -6.45 18.32
N ALA A 25 -19.27 -5.41 17.83
CA ALA A 25 -19.73 -5.37 16.47
C ALA A 25 -18.43 -5.38 15.68
N VAL A 26 -18.04 -6.56 15.21
CA VAL A 26 -17.26 -6.70 13.97
C VAL A 26 -18.16 -6.08 12.90
N GLY A 27 -18.18 -4.76 12.88
CA GLY A 27 -18.76 -3.98 11.82
C GLY A 27 -17.95 -4.36 10.61
N SER A 28 -18.52 -5.22 9.77
CA SER A 28 -18.18 -5.29 8.37
C SER A 28 -18.14 -3.86 7.87
N GLN A 29 -16.93 -3.31 7.76
CA GLN A 29 -16.73 -2.04 7.07
C GLN A 29 -17.45 -2.18 5.74
N PRO A 30 -18.38 -1.27 5.38
CA PRO A 30 -18.97 -1.30 4.06
C PRO A 30 -17.82 -1.31 3.05
N PRO A 31 -17.91 -2.10 1.95
CA PRO A 31 -16.85 -2.16 0.96
C PRO A 31 -16.47 -0.72 0.61
N SER A 32 -15.21 -0.35 0.85
CA SER A 32 -14.77 1.02 0.65
C SER A 32 -15.19 1.41 -0.76
N GLN A 33 -16.09 2.38 -0.89
CA GLN A 33 -16.45 2.91 -2.19
C GLN A 33 -15.15 3.47 -2.77
N GLU A 34 -14.56 2.76 -3.74
CA GLU A 34 -13.30 3.16 -4.37
C GLU A 34 -13.52 4.54 -4.99
N LYS A 35 -13.03 5.58 -4.31
CA LYS A 35 -13.12 6.95 -4.80
C LYS A 35 -12.35 6.99 -6.11
N LYS A 36 -13.05 7.20 -7.22
CA LYS A 36 -12.45 7.27 -8.56
C LYS A 36 -11.61 8.55 -8.67
N VAL A 37 -10.36 8.50 -8.22
CA VAL A 37 -9.40 9.61 -8.29
C VAL A 37 -8.99 9.81 -9.76
N GLN A 38 -9.07 11.05 -10.24
CA GLN A 38 -8.56 11.47 -11.54
C GLN A 38 -7.31 12.32 -11.33
N LEU A 39 -6.23 12.00 -12.03
CA LEU A 39 -4.97 12.73 -11.96
C LEU A 39 -5.00 13.93 -12.91
N SER A 40 -4.49 15.07 -12.45
CA SER A 40 -4.18 16.22 -13.31
C SER A 40 -2.98 15.93 -14.22
N GLU A 41 -2.80 16.76 -15.26
CA GLU A 41 -1.67 16.59 -16.18
C GLU A 41 -0.31 16.78 -15.50
N ASN A 42 -0.20 17.72 -14.55
CA ASN A 42 1.03 17.91 -13.77
C ASN A 42 1.37 16.65 -12.93
N GLN A 43 0.37 16.06 -12.27
CA GLN A 43 0.55 14.83 -11.51
C GLN A 43 0.95 13.65 -12.40
N LYS A 44 0.38 13.54 -13.61
CA LYS A 44 0.80 12.52 -14.58
C LYS A 44 2.23 12.74 -15.05
N ALA A 45 2.65 13.98 -15.26
CA ALA A 45 4.02 14.31 -15.64
C ALA A 45 5.02 13.92 -14.54
N GLU A 46 4.70 14.22 -13.27
CA GLU A 46 5.51 13.80 -12.12
C GLU A 46 5.65 12.27 -12.07
N LEU A 47 4.53 11.54 -12.18
CA LEU A 47 4.56 10.08 -12.19
C LEU A 47 5.31 9.52 -13.40
N LYS A 48 5.19 10.15 -14.57
CA LYS A 48 5.91 9.75 -15.78
C LYS A 48 7.41 9.77 -15.59
N GLU A 49 7.95 10.85 -15.02
CA GLU A 49 9.39 10.96 -14.75
C GLU A 49 9.85 9.94 -13.71
N ILE A 50 9.10 9.76 -12.62
CA ILE A 50 9.40 8.72 -11.62
C ILE A 50 9.44 7.32 -12.26
N HIS A 51 8.46 6.99 -13.11
CA HIS A 51 8.42 5.70 -13.79
C HIS A 51 9.58 5.50 -14.78
N LYS A 52 10.03 6.55 -15.47
CA LYS A 52 11.21 6.49 -16.35
C LYS A 52 12.48 6.24 -15.55
N ASP A 53 12.65 6.93 -14.42
CA ASP A 53 13.81 6.75 -13.55
C ASP A 53 13.87 5.33 -12.98
N ILE A 54 12.72 4.81 -12.53
CA ILE A 54 12.62 3.41 -12.08
C ILE A 54 12.98 2.44 -13.21
N LEU A 55 12.49 2.68 -14.43
CA LEU A 55 12.81 1.83 -15.59
C LEU A 55 14.32 1.87 -15.89
N ALA A 56 14.93 3.05 -15.91
CA ALA A 56 16.36 3.22 -16.13
C ALA A 56 17.18 2.47 -15.06
N LYS A 57 16.83 2.65 -13.78
CA LYS A 57 17.50 1.96 -12.66
C LYS A 57 17.32 0.43 -12.70
N LYS A 58 16.15 -0.06 -13.14
CA LYS A 58 15.94 -1.50 -13.35
C LYS A 58 16.81 -2.05 -14.47
N LYS A 59 16.96 -1.33 -15.59
CA LYS A 59 17.87 -1.73 -16.68
C LYS A 59 19.32 -1.80 -16.20
N GLU A 60 19.77 -0.77 -15.47
CA GLU A 60 21.11 -0.72 -14.87
C GLU A 60 21.35 -1.92 -13.94
N LEU A 61 20.39 -2.21 -13.04
CA LEU A 61 20.49 -3.35 -12.13
C LEU A 61 20.58 -4.69 -12.88
N ILE A 62 19.77 -4.88 -13.92
CA ILE A 62 19.80 -6.10 -14.74
C ILE A 62 21.14 -6.25 -15.44
N GLN A 63 21.69 -5.16 -15.98
CA GLN A 63 23.02 -5.16 -16.60
C GLN A 63 24.08 -5.58 -15.58
N LYS A 64 24.03 -5.09 -14.34
CA LYS A 64 24.94 -5.52 -13.27
C LYS A 64 24.81 -7.01 -12.96
N TYR A 65 23.60 -7.57 -12.96
CA TYR A 65 23.44 -9.02 -12.79
C TYR A 65 24.01 -9.84 -13.95
N VAL A 66 23.95 -9.33 -15.18
CA VAL A 66 24.61 -9.95 -16.33
C VAL A 66 26.13 -9.85 -16.20
N GLU A 67 26.66 -8.67 -15.84
CA GLU A 67 28.09 -8.44 -15.62
C GLU A 67 28.68 -9.34 -14.53
N PHE A 68 27.94 -9.56 -13.44
CA PHE A 68 28.35 -10.44 -12.34
C PHE A 68 28.13 -11.92 -12.64
N GLY A 69 27.61 -12.27 -13.83
CA GLY A 69 27.35 -13.65 -14.23
C GLY A 69 26.20 -14.31 -13.46
N MET A 70 25.38 -13.54 -12.75
CA MET A 70 24.23 -14.07 -11.99
C MET A 70 23.08 -14.50 -12.92
N ILE A 71 22.98 -13.86 -14.09
CA ILE A 71 22.01 -14.20 -15.14
C ILE A 71 22.68 -14.14 -16.51
N SER A 72 22.12 -14.87 -17.48
CA SER A 72 22.58 -14.78 -18.87
C SER A 72 22.12 -13.46 -19.52
N LYS A 73 22.85 -13.02 -20.55
CA LYS A 73 22.48 -11.84 -21.36
C LYS A 73 21.05 -11.95 -21.90
N GLU A 74 20.68 -13.11 -22.45
CA GLU A 74 19.32 -13.34 -22.97
C GLU A 74 18.24 -13.21 -21.89
N MET A 75 18.50 -13.71 -20.67
CA MET A 75 17.59 -13.53 -19.56
C MET A 75 17.47 -12.06 -19.18
N GLY A 76 18.58 -11.33 -19.12
CA GLY A 76 18.60 -9.89 -18.89
C GLY A 76 17.78 -9.12 -19.94
N ASP A 77 17.99 -9.41 -21.23
CA ASP A 77 17.27 -8.77 -22.33
C ASP A 77 15.75 -9.02 -22.23
N ARG A 78 15.32 -10.25 -21.91
CA ARG A 78 13.91 -10.58 -21.66
C ARG A 78 13.33 -9.82 -20.46
N MET A 79 14.09 -9.67 -19.38
CA MET A 79 13.66 -8.91 -18.21
C MET A 79 13.47 -7.42 -18.55
N ILE A 80 14.41 -6.83 -19.30
CA ILE A 80 14.33 -5.45 -19.76
C ILE A 80 13.08 -5.24 -20.62
N GLN A 81 12.83 -6.11 -21.61
CA GLN A 81 11.64 -6.05 -22.46
C GLN A 81 10.34 -6.10 -21.65
N ARG A 82 10.29 -6.95 -20.61
CA ARG A 82 9.12 -7.04 -19.71
C ARG A 82 8.87 -5.74 -18.97
N TYR A 83 9.91 -5.08 -18.48
CA TYR A 83 9.78 -3.80 -17.78
C TYR A 83 9.40 -2.66 -18.73
N GLU A 84 9.92 -2.64 -19.95
CA GLU A 84 9.50 -1.67 -20.97
C GLU A 84 8.03 -1.86 -21.36
N HIS A 85 7.60 -3.11 -21.56
CA HIS A 85 6.20 -3.41 -21.81
C HIS A 85 5.30 -2.96 -20.66
N HIS A 86 5.72 -3.24 -19.41
CA HIS A 86 4.99 -2.77 -18.24
C HIS A 86 4.90 -1.24 -18.17
N TYR A 87 5.98 -0.52 -18.48
CA TYR A 87 5.95 0.94 -18.54
C TYR A 87 4.91 1.45 -19.55
N LYS A 88 4.86 0.87 -20.75
CA LYS A 88 3.85 1.22 -21.77
C LYS A 88 2.41 1.01 -21.26
N MET A 89 2.17 -0.09 -20.55
CA MET A 89 0.85 -0.37 -19.97
C MET A 89 0.44 0.68 -18.91
N VAL A 90 1.40 1.11 -18.08
CA VAL A 90 1.15 2.15 -17.07
C VAL A 90 0.99 3.53 -17.71
N GLU A 91 1.72 3.84 -18.78
CA GLU A 91 1.53 5.09 -19.51
C GLU A 91 0.13 5.12 -20.17
N GLN A 92 -0.28 4.04 -20.83
CA GLN A 92 -1.59 3.91 -21.48
C GLN A 92 -2.76 3.97 -20.49
N ASN A 93 -2.58 3.48 -19.25
CA ASN A 93 -3.63 3.54 -18.23
C ASN A 93 -3.69 4.90 -17.49
N GLY A 94 -2.81 5.84 -17.84
CA GLY A 94 -2.71 7.15 -17.22
C GLY A 94 -2.14 7.10 -15.80
N PHE A 95 -1.17 6.22 -15.54
CA PHE A 95 -0.47 6.05 -14.27
C PHE A 95 -1.37 5.65 -13.10
N LYS A 96 -2.45 4.92 -13.38
CA LYS A 96 -3.35 4.41 -12.34
C LYS A 96 -2.79 3.14 -11.72
N MET A 97 -2.78 3.09 -10.39
CA MET A 97 -2.42 1.88 -9.66
C MET A 97 -3.57 0.86 -9.76
N HIS A 98 -3.28 -0.33 -10.26
CA HIS A 98 -4.24 -1.44 -10.19
C HIS A 98 -4.16 -2.08 -8.80
N HIS A 99 -5.29 -2.16 -8.11
CA HIS A 99 -5.38 -2.93 -6.88
C HIS A 99 -5.36 -4.43 -7.22
N HIS A 100 -4.26 -5.11 -6.89
CA HIS A 100 -4.23 -6.56 -6.94
C HIS A 100 -5.11 -7.11 -5.82
N ARG A 101 -6.21 -7.77 -6.16
CA ARG A 101 -6.97 -8.56 -5.18
C ARG A 101 -6.15 -9.81 -4.85
N PHE A 102 -5.74 -9.96 -3.60
CA PHE A 102 -5.11 -11.19 -3.15
C PHE A 102 -6.12 -12.33 -3.25
N HIS A 103 -5.92 -13.23 -4.21
CA HIS A 103 -6.69 -14.46 -4.29
C HIS A 103 -6.18 -15.43 -3.23
N HIS A 104 -6.74 -15.39 -2.02
CA HIS A 104 -6.53 -16.45 -1.03
C HIS A 104 -7.18 -17.74 -1.55
N LYS A 105 -6.37 -18.67 -2.06
CA LYS A 105 -6.83 -20.06 -2.26
C LYS A 105 -6.97 -20.72 -0.88
N ARG A 106 -8.19 -20.82 -0.34
CA ARG A 106 -8.47 -21.72 0.78
C ARG A 106 -8.35 -23.16 0.26
N GLN A 107 -7.28 -23.87 0.61
CA GLN A 107 -7.20 -25.31 0.42
C GLN A 107 -7.84 -25.98 1.64
N PHE A 108 -9.11 -26.37 1.55
CA PHE A 108 -9.69 -27.34 2.48
C PHE A 108 -9.33 -28.73 1.93
N ASN A 109 -8.24 -29.31 2.45
CA ASN A 109 -8.01 -30.74 2.36
C ASN A 109 -8.61 -31.37 3.63
N GLU A 110 -9.92 -31.62 3.63
CA GLU A 110 -10.54 -32.53 4.58
C GLU A 110 -10.53 -33.91 3.93
N LYS A 111 -9.39 -34.60 4.05
CA LYS A 111 -9.37 -36.06 3.92
C LYS A 111 -9.99 -36.59 5.21
N GLN A 112 -11.22 -37.09 5.14
CA GLN A 112 -11.78 -37.91 6.21
C GLN A 112 -10.87 -39.13 6.42
N PRO A 113 -10.47 -39.45 7.67
CA PRO A 113 -9.82 -40.72 7.95
C PRO A 113 -10.83 -41.87 7.91
N ASP A 114 -10.32 -43.00 7.41
CA ASP A 114 -10.91 -44.33 7.13
C ASP A 114 -12.22 -44.75 7.82
#